data_AF-A0A8J8AMD5-F1
#
_entry.id   AF-A0A8J8AMD5-F1
#
_cell.length_a   1.000
_cell.length_b   1.000
_cell.length_c   1.000
_cell.angle_alpha   90.00
_cell.angle_beta   90.00
_cell.angle_gamma   90.00
#
_symmetry.space_group_name_H-M   'P 1'
#
loop_
_entity.id
_entity.type
_entity.pdbx_description
1 polymer ?
#
loop_
_entity_poly.entity_id
_entity_poly.type
_entity_poly.pdbx_seq_one_letter_code
_entity_poly.pdbx_strand_id
1 'polypeptide(L)'
;MDKDLKIVIPFVIVFILLVQIAQMHYEIRELRGELESLKDQQEQFSRIIWEEYRRDIYAAIDHLRETRPDIMEKLGNVSLTVGSIFSWSFEADYDPKKGVFWMWHNLNGWKERDVVYVRVSAYYPSNGSRVPGFPWITYRINHTTGEVLGITEDTAQAAVMRAYWKLFDNISATLRIDQNESRGRCGGSVGSVADKGIWLHVEFECVSAENTSLRWLIMGEVDERTGVLKRLEITKPFPGSCERDDELRIRELLDKIPFRNATVEGIKQKITDTAGGLIFNLTFPNP
;
A
#
# COMPACT_ATOMS: atom_id res chain seq x y z
N MET A 1 58.76 -15.54 -37.85
CA MET A 1 58.35 -15.82 -36.46
C MET A 1 59.16 -17.00 -35.99
N ASP A 2 59.96 -16.80 -34.94
CA ASP A 2 60.95 -17.76 -34.44
C ASP A 2 60.30 -19.09 -34.03
N LYS A 3 60.93 -20.24 -34.33
CA LYS A 3 60.35 -21.57 -34.06
C LYS A 3 60.11 -21.77 -32.56
N ASP A 4 60.96 -21.20 -31.73
CA ASP A 4 60.86 -21.25 -30.27
C ASP A 4 59.67 -20.42 -29.76
N LEU A 5 59.36 -19.30 -30.42
CA LEU A 5 58.21 -18.47 -30.06
C LEU A 5 56.88 -19.20 -30.29
N LYS A 6 56.77 -20.01 -31.36
CA LYS A 6 55.58 -20.83 -31.65
C LYS A 6 55.31 -21.90 -30.60
N ILE A 7 56.35 -22.39 -29.93
CA ILE A 7 56.24 -23.42 -28.90
C ILE A 7 55.84 -22.79 -27.56
N VAL A 8 56.34 -21.59 -27.25
CA VAL A 8 56.11 -20.93 -25.95
C VAL A 8 54.74 -20.24 -25.86
N ILE A 9 54.25 -19.66 -26.96
CA ILE A 9 52.98 -18.91 -26.98
C ILE A 9 51.78 -19.72 -26.44
N PRO A 10 51.55 -20.99 -26.85
CA PRO A 10 50.45 -21.80 -26.31
C PRO A 10 50.53 -21.99 -24.79
N PHE A 11 51.72 -22.20 -24.23
CA PHE A 11 51.90 -22.36 -22.78
C PHE A 11 51.61 -21.05 -22.03
N VAL A 12 52.03 -19.91 -22.59
CA VAL A 12 51.72 -18.59 -22.00
C VAL A 12 50.21 -18.34 -22.03
N ILE A 13 49.53 -18.65 -23.14
CA ILE A 13 48.07 -18.52 -23.24
C ILE A 13 47.36 -19.41 -22.22
N VAL A 14 47.73 -20.69 -22.13
CA VAL A 14 47.16 -21.63 -21.15
C VAL A 14 47.42 -21.15 -19.72
N PHE A 15 48.61 -20.64 -19.42
CA PHE A 15 48.93 -20.10 -18.11
C PHE A 15 48.06 -18.89 -17.75
N ILE A 16 47.88 -17.93 -18.67
CA ILE A 16 46.99 -16.77 -18.47
C ILE A 16 45.55 -17.23 -18.23
N LEU A 17 45.06 -18.20 -19.01
CA LEU A 17 43.70 -18.75 -18.84
C LEU A 17 43.54 -19.45 -17.48
N LEU A 18 44.53 -20.21 -17.03
CA LEU A 18 44.50 -20.86 -15.71
C LEU A 18 44.50 -19.84 -14.57
N VAL A 19 45.29 -18.77 -14.68
CA VAL A 19 45.29 -17.67 -13.71
C VAL A 19 43.93 -16.98 -13.67
N GLN A 20 43.32 -16.69 -14.83
CA GLN A 20 41.99 -16.10 -14.90
C GLN A 20 40.91 -17.00 -14.28
N ILE A 21 40.96 -18.31 -14.54
CA ILE A 21 40.03 -19.28 -13.92
C ILE A 21 40.22 -19.33 -12.40
N ALA A 22 41.46 -19.35 -11.91
CA ALA A 22 41.75 -19.35 -10.49
C ALA A 22 41.26 -18.07 -9.80
N GLN A 23 41.45 -16.91 -10.43
CA GLN A 23 40.97 -15.63 -9.93
C GLN A 23 39.43 -15.59 -9.87
N MET A 24 38.74 -15.96 -10.95
CA MET A 24 37.28 -16.05 -10.96
C MET A 24 36.75 -17.04 -9.90
N HIS A 25 37.44 -18.16 -9.67
CA HIS A 25 37.05 -19.12 -8.65
C HIS A 25 37.15 -18.52 -7.23
N TYR A 26 38.19 -17.73 -6.97
CA TYR A 26 38.35 -17.04 -5.70
C TYR A 26 37.26 -15.97 -5.49
N GLU A 27 37.00 -15.14 -6.50
CA GLU A 27 35.92 -14.15 -6.48
C GLU A 27 34.55 -14.79 -6.24
N ILE A 28 34.24 -15.91 -6.92
CA ILE A 28 32.99 -16.66 -6.71
C ILE A 28 32.91 -17.21 -5.28
N ARG A 29 34.02 -17.70 -4.72
CA ARG A 29 34.05 -18.23 -3.36
C ARG A 29 33.84 -17.13 -2.32
N GLU A 30 34.44 -15.97 -2.51
CA GLU A 30 34.28 -14.79 -1.65
C GLU A 30 32.83 -14.30 -1.70
N LEU A 31 32.27 -14.12 -2.90
CA LEU A 31 30.85 -13.76 -3.09
C LEU A 31 29.89 -14.76 -2.44
N ARG A 32 30.22 -16.06 -2.49
CA ARG A 32 29.42 -17.09 -1.81
C ARG A 32 29.48 -16.95 -0.29
N GLY A 33 30.66 -16.65 0.26
CA GLY A 33 30.84 -16.39 1.69
C GLY A 33 30.07 -15.16 2.15
N GLU A 34 30.11 -14.07 1.37
CA GLU A 34 29.31 -12.87 1.63
C GLU A 34 27.81 -13.16 1.57
N LEU A 35 27.35 -13.94 0.59
CA LEU A 35 25.95 -14.35 0.46
C LEU A 35 25.48 -15.17 1.66
N GLU A 36 26.31 -16.11 2.15
CA GLU A 36 26.00 -16.91 3.34
C GLU A 36 25.92 -16.03 4.59
N SER A 37 26.88 -15.12 4.77
CA SER A 37 26.86 -14.13 5.86
C SER A 37 25.61 -13.25 5.84
N LEU A 38 25.20 -12.75 4.67
CA LEU A 38 23.98 -11.94 4.52
C LEU A 38 22.70 -12.73 4.83
N LYS A 39 22.65 -14.02 4.50
CA LYS A 39 21.54 -14.90 4.86
C LYS A 39 21.47 -15.10 6.37
N ASP A 40 22.60 -15.36 7.02
CA ASP A 40 22.67 -15.51 8.47
C ASP A 40 22.22 -14.23 9.18
N GLN A 41 22.63 -13.06 8.67
CA GLN A 41 22.14 -11.77 9.17
C GLN A 41 20.63 -11.62 9.00
N GLN A 42 20.09 -11.96 7.82
CA GLN A 42 18.65 -11.93 7.57
C GLN A 42 17.87 -12.83 8.52
N GLU A 43 18.35 -14.05 8.77
CA GLU A 43 17.73 -14.98 9.72
C GLU A 43 17.75 -14.42 11.14
N GLN A 44 18.86 -13.80 11.56
CA GLN A 44 18.97 -13.16 12.87
C GLN A 44 18.01 -11.98 13.02
N PHE A 45 17.93 -11.09 12.02
CA PHE A 45 16.96 -9.98 12.04
C PHE A 45 15.52 -10.50 12.07
N SER A 46 15.22 -11.53 11.30
CA SER A 46 13.89 -12.15 11.29
C SER A 46 13.54 -12.72 12.65
N ARG A 47 14.50 -13.37 13.33
CA ARG A 47 14.31 -13.88 14.68
C ARG A 47 14.05 -12.76 15.67
N ILE A 48 14.83 -11.68 15.63
CA ILE A 48 14.65 -10.50 16.51
C ILE A 48 13.24 -9.93 16.31
N ILE A 49 12.81 -9.73 15.06
CA ILE A 49 11.46 -9.22 14.77
C ILE A 49 10.39 -10.15 15.34
N TRP A 50 10.53 -11.47 15.18
CA TRP A 50 9.60 -12.45 15.75
C TRP A 50 9.67 -12.60 17.27
N GLU A 51 10.77 -12.22 17.93
CA GLU A 51 10.87 -12.24 19.38
C GLU A 51 10.25 -10.98 19.98
N GLU A 52 10.50 -9.82 19.36
CA GLU A 52 10.09 -8.52 19.85
C GLU A 52 8.64 -8.16 19.45
N TYR A 53 8.26 -8.40 18.20
CA TYR A 53 6.99 -7.91 17.63
C TYR A 53 5.93 -8.99 17.42
N ARG A 54 6.20 -10.23 17.81
CA ARG A 54 5.22 -11.34 17.66
C ARG A 54 3.89 -11.04 18.31
N ARG A 55 3.89 -10.43 19.49
CA ARG A 55 2.66 -10.05 20.18
C ARG A 55 1.82 -9.09 19.33
N ASP A 56 2.46 -8.09 18.74
CA ASP A 56 1.77 -7.09 17.91
C ASP A 56 1.24 -7.74 16.63
N ILE A 57 2.04 -8.59 16.00
CA ILE A 57 1.63 -9.35 14.81
C ILE A 57 0.36 -10.16 15.09
N TYR A 58 0.33 -10.91 16.18
CA TYR A 58 -0.86 -11.70 16.53
C TYR A 58 -2.03 -10.82 16.98
N ALA A 59 -1.80 -9.71 17.68
CA ALA A 59 -2.86 -8.77 18.02
C ALA A 59 -3.59 -8.24 16.77
N ALA A 60 -2.85 -7.86 15.72
CA ALA A 60 -3.46 -7.47 14.45
C ALA A 60 -4.22 -8.60 13.75
N ILE A 61 -3.63 -9.81 13.70
CA ILE A 61 -4.26 -10.96 13.05
C ILE A 61 -5.56 -11.36 13.77
N ASP A 62 -5.53 -11.41 15.10
CA ASP A 62 -6.66 -11.83 15.91
C ASP A 62 -7.76 -10.76 15.90
N HIS A 63 -7.40 -9.48 15.98
CA HIS A 63 -8.34 -8.37 15.81
C HIS A 63 -9.01 -8.40 14.44
N LEU A 64 -8.28 -8.72 13.36
CA LEU A 64 -8.88 -8.88 12.04
C LEU A 64 -9.89 -10.04 12.01
N ARG A 65 -9.53 -11.19 12.59
CA ARG A 65 -10.42 -12.36 12.67
C ARG A 65 -11.71 -12.05 13.42
N GLU A 66 -11.59 -11.33 14.52
CA GLU A 66 -12.73 -10.95 15.37
C GLU A 66 -13.63 -9.92 14.68
N THR A 67 -13.04 -8.89 14.06
CA THR A 67 -13.79 -7.73 13.58
C THR A 67 -14.22 -7.81 12.12
N ARG A 68 -13.67 -8.74 11.33
CA ARG A 68 -13.92 -8.88 9.89
C ARG A 68 -14.36 -10.29 9.48
N PRO A 69 -15.49 -10.79 10.02
CA PRO A 69 -16.04 -12.09 9.61
C PRO A 69 -16.33 -12.12 8.10
N ASP A 70 -16.69 -10.99 7.49
CA ASP A 70 -16.91 -10.83 6.05
C ASP A 70 -15.70 -11.19 5.18
N ILE A 71 -14.49 -11.02 5.73
CA ILE A 71 -13.23 -11.46 5.11
C ILE A 71 -13.00 -12.93 5.45
N MET A 72 -13.14 -13.32 6.72
CA MET A 72 -12.82 -14.68 7.18
C MET A 72 -13.61 -15.75 6.44
N GLU A 73 -14.91 -15.52 6.19
CA GLU A 73 -15.77 -16.43 5.44
C GLU A 73 -15.27 -16.70 4.01
N LYS A 74 -14.60 -15.72 3.39
CA LYS A 74 -14.09 -15.81 2.00
C LYS A 74 -12.71 -16.43 1.91
N LEU A 75 -11.99 -16.55 3.03
CA LEU A 75 -10.60 -16.99 3.04
C LEU A 75 -10.44 -18.51 2.94
N GLY A 76 -11.44 -19.31 3.30
CA GLY A 76 -11.32 -20.78 3.21
C GLY A 76 -10.05 -21.32 3.88
N ASN A 77 -9.23 -22.07 3.13
CA ASN A 77 -7.98 -22.69 3.63
C ASN A 77 -6.72 -21.82 3.41
N VAL A 78 -6.85 -20.50 3.55
CA VAL A 78 -5.75 -19.54 3.38
C VAL A 78 -5.10 -19.23 4.74
N SER A 79 -3.78 -19.06 4.77
CA SER A 79 -3.07 -18.64 5.98
C SER A 79 -3.03 -17.13 6.10
N LEU A 80 -3.51 -16.61 7.24
CA LEU A 80 -3.33 -15.21 7.64
C LEU A 80 -2.00 -15.05 8.37
N THR A 81 -1.20 -14.09 7.94
CA THR A 81 0.06 -13.74 8.58
C THR A 81 0.39 -12.27 8.35
N VAL A 82 1.46 -11.78 8.97
CA VAL A 82 2.04 -10.48 8.67
C VAL A 82 2.49 -10.44 7.21
N GLY A 83 2.08 -9.40 6.49
CA GLY A 83 2.65 -9.06 5.19
C GLY A 83 3.83 -8.11 5.35
N SER A 84 3.68 -7.12 6.22
CA SER A 84 4.75 -6.20 6.56
C SER A 84 4.57 -5.57 7.93
N ILE A 85 5.67 -5.12 8.52
CA ILE A 85 5.71 -4.44 9.82
C ILE A 85 6.49 -3.15 9.68
N PHE A 86 6.01 -2.09 10.33
CA PHE A 86 6.66 -0.79 10.36
C PHE A 86 6.76 -0.32 11.80
N SER A 87 7.89 0.26 12.14
CA SER A 87 8.13 0.94 13.40
C SER A 87 8.70 2.33 13.13
N TRP A 88 9.04 3.04 14.20
CA TRP A 88 9.74 4.31 14.11
C TRP A 88 11.16 4.20 13.54
N SER A 89 11.78 3.01 13.57
CA SER A 89 13.19 2.80 13.20
C SER A 89 13.39 1.94 11.96
N PHE A 90 12.42 1.09 11.61
CA PHE A 90 12.54 0.18 10.47
C PHE A 90 11.20 -0.11 9.80
N GLU A 91 11.29 -0.68 8.62
CA GLU A 91 10.20 -1.36 7.94
C GLU A 91 10.70 -2.72 7.46
N ALA A 92 9.82 -3.72 7.49
CA ALA A 92 10.15 -5.05 7.02
C ALA A 92 8.98 -5.75 6.36
N ASP A 93 9.22 -6.34 5.18
CA ASP A 93 8.28 -7.21 4.48
C ASP A 93 8.56 -8.68 4.82
N TYR A 94 7.49 -9.43 5.06
CA TYR A 94 7.58 -10.86 5.35
C TYR A 94 7.49 -11.69 4.07
N ASP A 95 8.47 -12.57 3.85
CA ASP A 95 8.45 -13.60 2.82
C ASP A 95 7.91 -14.92 3.45
N PRO A 96 6.65 -15.28 3.22
CA PRO A 96 6.06 -16.47 3.81
C PRO A 96 6.61 -17.78 3.25
N LYS A 97 7.25 -17.76 2.07
CA LYS A 97 7.85 -18.94 1.46
C LYS A 97 9.18 -19.26 2.13
N LYS A 98 9.93 -18.24 2.53
CA LYS A 98 11.23 -18.39 3.20
C LYS A 98 11.14 -18.30 4.73
N GLY A 99 10.06 -17.74 5.27
CA GLY A 99 9.88 -17.52 6.70
C GLY A 99 10.76 -16.40 7.26
N VAL A 100 11.20 -15.47 6.42
CA VAL A 100 12.14 -14.39 6.79
C VAL A 100 11.55 -13.02 6.49
N PHE A 101 12.06 -12.02 7.20
CA PHE A 101 11.81 -10.61 6.93
C PHE A 101 12.91 -10.02 6.05
N TRP A 102 12.50 -9.22 5.07
CA TRP A 102 13.37 -8.29 4.36
C TRP A 102 13.23 -6.95 5.05
N MET A 103 14.31 -6.43 5.61
CA MET A 103 14.28 -5.21 6.44
C MET A 103 15.02 -4.08 5.74
N TRP A 104 14.50 -2.86 5.89
CA TRP A 104 15.18 -1.63 5.50
C TRP A 104 15.03 -0.57 6.59
N HIS A 105 16.02 0.30 6.64
CA HIS A 105 16.02 1.43 7.56
C HIS A 105 14.95 2.45 7.12
N ASN A 106 14.08 2.85 8.03
CA ASN A 106 13.04 3.81 7.72
C ASN A 106 13.53 5.24 8.00
N LEU A 107 14.17 5.85 7.00
CA LEU A 107 14.73 7.21 7.11
C LEU A 107 13.67 8.31 7.35
N ASN A 108 12.41 8.05 7.00
CA ASN A 108 11.28 8.97 7.15
C ASN A 108 10.23 8.43 8.14
N GLY A 109 10.67 7.60 9.11
CA GLY A 109 9.84 6.70 9.90
C GLY A 109 8.57 7.26 10.52
N TRP A 110 7.60 6.36 10.70
CA TRP A 110 6.33 6.64 11.36
C TRP A 110 6.58 7.32 12.73
N LYS A 111 5.80 8.35 13.03
CA LYS A 111 6.14 9.37 14.04
C LYS A 111 6.09 8.90 15.49
N GLU A 112 5.47 7.75 15.77
CA GLU A 112 5.14 7.31 17.13
C GLU A 112 6.05 6.14 17.55
N ARG A 113 6.96 6.38 18.51
CA ARG A 113 7.93 5.36 18.96
C ARG A 113 7.30 4.10 19.54
N ASP A 114 6.19 4.26 20.25
CA ASP A 114 5.51 3.15 20.93
C ASP A 114 4.37 2.55 20.08
N VAL A 115 4.30 2.89 18.79
CA VAL A 115 3.31 2.34 17.87
C VAL A 115 4.00 1.52 16.80
N VAL A 116 3.53 0.28 16.66
CA VAL A 116 3.93 -0.64 15.60
C VAL A 116 2.76 -0.74 14.62
N TYR A 117 3.09 -0.68 13.34
CA TYR A 117 2.12 -0.78 12.26
C TYR A 117 2.26 -2.18 11.66
N VAL A 118 1.22 -3.00 11.78
CA VAL A 118 1.24 -4.36 11.24
C VAL A 118 0.26 -4.43 10.08
N ARG A 119 0.78 -4.67 8.88
CA ARG A 119 -0.03 -5.00 7.72
C ARG A 119 -0.31 -6.49 7.71
N VAL A 120 -1.59 -6.84 7.84
CA VAL A 120 -2.03 -8.25 7.73
C VAL A 120 -2.21 -8.59 6.26
N SER A 121 -1.83 -9.82 5.89
CA SER A 121 -2.01 -10.36 4.55
C SER A 121 -2.41 -11.83 4.61
N ALA A 122 -2.83 -12.36 3.48
CA ALA A 122 -3.31 -13.73 3.35
C ALA A 122 -2.56 -14.42 2.20
N TYR A 123 -2.12 -15.66 2.43
CA TYR A 123 -1.30 -16.42 1.50
C TYR A 123 -1.77 -17.85 1.34
N TYR A 124 -1.63 -18.39 0.13
CA TYR A 124 -1.90 -19.79 -0.14
C TYR A 124 -0.80 -20.68 0.48
N PRO A 125 -1.15 -21.61 1.38
CA PRO A 125 -0.14 -22.44 2.06
C PRO A 125 0.69 -23.31 1.12
N SER A 126 0.15 -23.66 -0.06
CA SER A 126 0.80 -24.55 -1.03
C SER A 126 2.03 -23.94 -1.72
N ASN A 127 2.10 -22.62 -1.84
CA ASN A 127 3.15 -21.95 -2.62
C ASN A 127 3.63 -20.61 -2.03
N GLY A 128 2.99 -20.12 -0.95
CA GLY A 128 3.30 -18.84 -0.33
C GLY A 128 2.90 -17.61 -1.14
N SER A 129 2.09 -17.76 -2.21
CA SER A 129 1.65 -16.60 -2.99
C SER A 129 0.52 -15.85 -2.28
N ARG A 130 0.54 -14.52 -2.38
CA ARG A 130 -0.48 -13.64 -1.78
C ARG A 130 -1.83 -13.89 -2.45
N VAL A 131 -2.91 -13.92 -1.66
CA VAL A 131 -4.28 -14.04 -2.17
C VAL A 131 -4.66 -12.76 -2.93
N PRO A 132 -4.99 -12.88 -4.23
CA PRO A 132 -5.44 -11.73 -5.01
C PRO A 132 -6.68 -11.08 -4.40
N GLY A 133 -6.72 -9.75 -4.39
CA GLY A 133 -7.87 -9.00 -3.89
C GLY A 133 -8.01 -8.95 -2.36
N PHE A 134 -7.12 -9.57 -1.58
CA PHE A 134 -7.13 -9.42 -0.12
C PHE A 134 -7.04 -7.92 0.27
N PRO A 135 -7.85 -7.44 1.23
CA PRO A 135 -7.82 -6.05 1.65
C PRO A 135 -6.47 -5.63 2.21
N TRP A 136 -6.04 -4.43 1.83
CA TRP A 136 -4.86 -3.82 2.39
C TRP A 136 -5.24 -3.24 3.74
N ILE A 137 -4.90 -3.93 4.82
CA ILE A 137 -5.25 -3.54 6.18
C ILE A 137 -3.99 -3.47 7.01
N THR A 138 -3.67 -2.26 7.44
CA THR A 138 -2.58 -1.99 8.37
C THR A 138 -3.17 -1.49 9.69
N TYR A 139 -2.90 -2.23 10.76
CA TYR A 139 -3.31 -1.86 12.11
C TYR A 139 -2.19 -1.10 12.82
N ARG A 140 -2.57 -0.09 13.58
CA ARG A 140 -1.75 0.62 14.56
C ARG A 140 -1.88 -0.10 15.88
N ILE A 141 -0.76 -0.49 16.47
CA ILE A 141 -0.73 -1.30 17.70
C ILE A 141 0.15 -0.59 18.69
N ASN A 142 -0.35 -0.40 19.91
CA ASN A 142 0.48 0.09 20.99
C ASN A 142 1.46 -1.03 21.38
N HIS A 143 2.73 -0.86 21.05
CA HIS A 143 3.77 -1.86 21.28
C HIS A 143 4.02 -2.11 22.77
N THR A 144 3.60 -1.22 23.68
CA THR A 144 3.72 -1.47 25.12
C THR A 144 2.58 -2.37 25.61
N THR A 145 1.34 -2.06 25.24
CA THR A 145 0.14 -2.75 25.78
C THR A 145 -0.32 -3.93 24.93
N GLY A 146 0.04 -3.98 23.65
CA GLY A 146 -0.52 -4.92 22.67
C GLY A 146 -1.92 -4.56 22.19
N GLU A 147 -2.45 -3.37 22.55
CA GLU A 147 -3.78 -2.93 22.12
C GLU A 147 -3.76 -2.47 20.66
N VAL A 148 -4.73 -2.94 19.86
CA VAL A 148 -4.98 -2.43 18.51
C VAL A 148 -5.69 -1.09 18.58
N LEU A 149 -4.96 -0.01 18.31
CA LEU A 149 -5.44 1.38 18.37
C LEU A 149 -6.43 1.71 17.24
N GLY A 150 -6.28 1.08 16.08
CA GLY A 150 -7.12 1.29 14.91
C GLY A 150 -6.37 1.03 13.61
N ILE A 151 -6.92 1.46 12.49
CA ILE A 151 -6.29 1.36 11.16
C ILE A 151 -5.52 2.63 10.78
N THR A 152 -4.66 2.53 9.77
CA THR A 152 -3.96 3.69 9.18
C THR A 152 -4.83 4.46 8.19
N GLU A 153 -4.45 5.70 7.90
CA GLU A 153 -5.00 6.51 6.81
C GLU A 153 -4.95 5.76 5.47
N ASP A 154 -3.81 5.16 5.12
CA ASP A 154 -3.65 4.37 3.88
C ASP A 154 -4.66 3.22 3.78
N THR A 155 -5.04 2.62 4.92
CA THR A 155 -6.04 1.55 4.96
C THR A 155 -7.42 2.11 4.65
N ALA A 156 -7.77 3.28 5.20
CA ALA A 156 -9.02 3.95 4.89
C ALA A 156 -9.08 4.35 3.41
N GLN A 157 -8.03 4.99 2.89
CA GLN A 157 -7.90 5.31 1.48
C GLN A 157 -8.08 4.08 0.59
N ALA A 158 -7.35 2.99 0.88
CA ALA A 158 -7.43 1.76 0.09
C ALA A 158 -8.84 1.14 0.13
N ALA A 159 -9.56 1.22 1.25
CA ALA A 159 -10.93 0.74 1.36
C ALA A 159 -11.91 1.58 0.51
N VAL A 160 -11.81 2.91 0.57
CA VAL A 160 -12.62 3.85 -0.21
C VAL A 160 -12.37 3.66 -1.70
N MET A 161 -11.12 3.71 -2.13
CA MET A 161 -10.78 3.62 -3.55
C MET A 161 -11.14 2.26 -4.12
N ARG A 162 -10.92 1.16 -3.39
CA ARG A 162 -11.37 -0.16 -3.84
C ARG A 162 -12.87 -0.21 -4.11
N ALA A 163 -13.69 0.41 -3.27
CA ALA A 163 -15.14 0.43 -3.48
C ALA A 163 -15.52 1.33 -4.67
N TYR A 164 -14.90 2.50 -4.76
CA TYR A 164 -15.08 3.42 -5.88
C TYR A 164 -14.72 2.78 -7.23
N TRP A 165 -13.57 2.11 -7.33
CA TRP A 165 -13.12 1.46 -8.55
C TRP A 165 -14.06 0.35 -9.04
N LYS A 166 -14.76 -0.34 -8.14
CA LYS A 166 -15.80 -1.31 -8.51
C LYS A 166 -17.05 -0.67 -9.11
N LEU A 167 -17.28 0.62 -8.82
CA LEU A 167 -18.42 1.39 -9.30
C LEU A 167 -18.06 2.29 -10.48
N PHE A 168 -16.78 2.38 -10.84
CA PHE A 168 -16.27 3.35 -11.79
C PHE A 168 -16.99 3.29 -13.14
N ASP A 169 -17.28 2.10 -13.64
CA ASP A 169 -17.98 1.94 -14.92
C ASP A 169 -19.43 2.46 -14.84
N ASN A 170 -20.14 2.17 -13.74
CA ASN A 170 -21.49 2.68 -13.50
C ASN A 170 -21.49 4.21 -13.37
N ILE A 171 -20.48 4.76 -12.70
CA ILE A 171 -20.32 6.21 -12.53
C ILE A 171 -20.06 6.85 -13.89
N SER A 172 -19.10 6.33 -14.66
CA SER A 172 -18.73 6.82 -15.98
C SER A 172 -19.93 6.79 -16.95
N ALA A 173 -20.71 5.70 -16.94
CA ALA A 173 -21.93 5.58 -17.73
C ALA A 173 -22.99 6.62 -17.30
N THR A 174 -23.18 6.83 -16.00
CA THR A 174 -24.12 7.83 -15.45
C THR A 174 -23.71 9.26 -15.85
N LEU A 175 -22.40 9.53 -15.87
CA LEU A 175 -21.83 10.81 -16.28
C LEU A 175 -21.71 10.95 -17.80
N ARG A 176 -22.12 9.94 -18.58
CA ARG A 176 -22.02 9.88 -20.05
C ARG A 176 -20.60 10.13 -20.56
N ILE A 177 -19.61 9.62 -19.83
CA ILE A 177 -18.21 9.67 -20.21
C ILE A 177 -17.94 8.44 -21.08
N ASP A 178 -17.66 8.65 -22.37
CA ASP A 178 -17.17 7.57 -23.22
C ASP A 178 -15.71 7.28 -22.86
N GLN A 179 -15.45 6.08 -22.34
CA GLN A 179 -14.11 5.67 -21.96
C GLN A 179 -13.17 5.56 -23.18
N ASN A 180 -13.71 5.33 -24.38
CA ASN A 180 -12.92 5.25 -25.62
C ASN A 180 -12.46 6.62 -26.12
N GLU A 181 -13.10 7.71 -25.68
CA GLU A 181 -12.77 9.09 -26.06
C GLU A 181 -12.00 9.85 -24.97
N SER A 182 -11.66 9.17 -23.86
CA SER A 182 -10.88 9.76 -22.77
C SER A 182 -9.44 10.05 -23.21
N ARG A 183 -9.11 11.34 -23.34
CA ARG A 183 -7.75 11.84 -23.61
C ARG A 183 -6.84 11.78 -22.38
N GLY A 184 -7.41 11.76 -21.17
CA GLY A 184 -6.64 11.70 -19.95
C GLY A 184 -7.50 11.54 -18.70
N ARG A 185 -6.94 10.82 -17.72
CA ARG A 185 -7.51 10.62 -16.40
C ARG A 185 -6.48 10.98 -15.35
N CYS A 186 -6.92 11.64 -14.29
CA CYS A 186 -6.06 12.03 -13.18
C CYS A 186 -6.89 12.07 -11.90
N GLY A 187 -6.24 11.74 -10.79
CA GLY A 187 -6.85 11.80 -9.48
C GLY A 187 -5.79 12.08 -8.42
N GLY A 188 -6.25 12.33 -7.22
CA GLY A 188 -5.36 12.57 -6.10
C GLY A 188 -6.09 12.64 -4.77
N SER A 189 -5.34 12.36 -3.71
CA SER A 189 -5.79 12.56 -2.34
C SER A 189 -6.01 14.04 -2.08
N VAL A 190 -7.18 14.38 -1.57
CA VAL A 190 -7.49 15.71 -1.04
C VAL A 190 -7.07 15.78 0.42
N GLY A 191 -7.40 14.74 1.18
CA GLY A 191 -7.04 14.63 2.59
C GLY A 191 -7.91 13.62 3.33
N SER A 192 -7.51 13.38 4.58
CA SER A 192 -8.22 12.49 5.49
C SER A 192 -8.35 13.11 6.87
N VAL A 193 -9.39 12.73 7.60
CA VAL A 193 -9.57 13.06 9.01
C VAL A 193 -10.15 11.87 9.77
N ALA A 194 -9.73 11.69 11.01
CA ALA A 194 -10.38 10.78 11.95
C ALA A 194 -11.20 11.60 12.95
N ASP A 195 -12.49 11.28 13.10
CA ASP A 195 -13.39 11.89 14.08
C ASP A 195 -14.39 10.84 14.59
N LYS A 196 -14.53 10.73 15.93
CA LYS A 196 -15.49 9.84 16.61
C LYS A 196 -15.49 8.38 16.13
N GLY A 197 -14.32 7.78 15.90
CA GLY A 197 -14.22 6.39 15.48
C GLY A 197 -14.44 6.15 13.98
N ILE A 198 -14.43 7.22 13.17
CA ILE A 198 -14.59 7.17 11.73
C ILE A 198 -13.41 7.89 11.06
N TRP A 199 -12.79 7.22 10.10
CA TRP A 199 -11.97 7.85 9.08
C TRP A 199 -12.86 8.37 7.95
N LEU A 200 -12.80 9.67 7.67
CA LEU A 200 -13.24 10.22 6.39
C LEU A 200 -12.02 10.39 5.50
N HIS A 201 -12.03 9.73 4.35
CA HIS A 201 -11.04 9.93 3.29
C HIS A 201 -11.69 10.58 2.08
N VAL A 202 -11.00 11.56 1.48
CA VAL A 202 -11.47 12.30 0.32
C VAL A 202 -10.45 12.27 -0.79
N GLU A 203 -10.88 11.82 -1.97
CA GLU A 203 -10.13 11.91 -3.22
C GLU A 203 -10.88 12.73 -4.26
N PHE A 204 -10.16 13.21 -5.26
CA PHE A 204 -10.76 13.72 -6.48
C PHE A 204 -10.40 12.81 -7.66
N GLU A 205 -11.31 12.75 -8.63
CA GLU A 205 -11.09 12.11 -9.92
C GLU A 205 -11.50 13.08 -11.03
N CYS A 206 -10.72 13.12 -12.11
CA CYS A 206 -11.04 13.85 -13.32
C CYS A 206 -10.88 12.96 -14.55
N VAL A 207 -11.76 13.18 -15.51
CA VAL A 207 -11.65 12.62 -16.85
C VAL A 207 -11.80 13.75 -17.86
N SER A 208 -10.86 13.82 -18.79
CA SER A 208 -10.87 14.76 -19.92
C SER A 208 -11.10 13.99 -21.21
N ALA A 209 -12.16 14.32 -21.94
CA ALA A 209 -12.49 13.86 -23.28
C ALA A 209 -12.47 15.04 -24.26
N GLU A 210 -12.58 14.78 -25.57
CA GLU A 210 -12.40 15.83 -26.60
C GLU A 210 -13.23 17.10 -26.37
N ASN A 211 -14.46 16.93 -25.85
CA ASN A 211 -15.42 18.01 -25.68
C ASN A 211 -15.88 18.21 -24.23
N THR A 212 -15.39 17.38 -23.29
CA THR A 212 -15.88 17.40 -21.90
C THR A 212 -14.76 17.07 -20.92
N SER A 213 -14.51 17.96 -19.96
CA SER A 213 -13.58 17.74 -18.85
C SER A 213 -14.33 17.85 -17.53
N LEU A 214 -14.54 16.71 -16.89
CA LEU A 214 -15.31 16.59 -15.65
C LEU A 214 -14.40 16.16 -14.51
N ARG A 215 -14.67 16.71 -13.33
CA ARG A 215 -14.07 16.31 -12.07
C ARG A 215 -15.16 16.05 -11.03
N TRP A 216 -14.95 15.10 -10.15
CA TRP A 216 -15.81 14.87 -8.98
C TRP A 216 -14.97 14.48 -7.77
N LEU A 217 -15.58 14.61 -6.59
CA LEU A 217 -14.99 14.23 -5.31
C LEU A 217 -15.61 12.91 -4.84
N ILE A 218 -14.77 12.09 -4.24
CA ILE A 218 -15.09 10.78 -3.69
C ILE A 218 -14.83 10.89 -2.20
N MET A 219 -15.88 10.76 -1.40
CA MET A 219 -15.80 10.79 0.05
C MET A 219 -16.17 9.41 0.58
N GLY A 220 -15.35 8.85 1.46
CA GLY A 220 -15.65 7.58 2.08
C GLY A 220 -15.44 7.59 3.58
N GLU A 221 -16.45 7.08 4.30
CA GLU A 221 -16.42 6.87 5.74
C GLU A 221 -16.01 5.43 6.02
N VAL A 222 -14.95 5.25 6.79
CA VAL A 222 -14.39 3.95 7.15
C VAL A 222 -14.31 3.87 8.67
N ASP A 223 -14.73 2.75 9.23
CA ASP A 223 -14.61 2.47 10.65
C ASP A 223 -13.13 2.49 11.10
N GLU A 224 -12.79 3.33 12.07
CA GLU A 224 -11.42 3.56 12.50
C GLU A 224 -10.79 2.33 13.15
N ARG A 225 -11.59 1.44 13.75
CA ARG A 225 -11.09 0.23 14.42
C ARG A 225 -11.00 -0.96 13.49
N THR A 226 -11.93 -1.11 12.54
CA THR A 226 -12.10 -2.34 11.75
C THR A 226 -11.71 -2.19 10.28
N GLY A 227 -11.61 -0.96 9.77
CA GLY A 227 -11.39 -0.70 8.34
C GLY A 227 -12.56 -1.09 7.44
N VAL A 228 -13.76 -1.27 8.01
CA VAL A 228 -14.98 -1.49 7.25
C VAL A 228 -15.44 -0.16 6.65
N LEU A 229 -15.57 -0.10 5.33
CA LEU A 229 -16.26 1.00 4.66
C LEU A 229 -17.71 1.03 5.15
N LYS A 230 -18.18 2.20 5.61
CA LYS A 230 -19.55 2.46 6.10
C LYS A 230 -20.35 3.25 5.09
N ARG A 231 -19.72 4.19 4.41
CA ARG A 231 -20.37 5.04 3.42
C ARG A 231 -19.42 5.42 2.29
N LEU A 232 -19.94 5.50 1.07
CA LEU A 232 -19.27 6.07 -0.08
C LEU A 232 -20.21 7.09 -0.73
N GLU A 233 -19.76 8.34 -0.80
CA GLU A 233 -20.47 9.46 -1.39
C GLU A 233 -19.65 10.03 -2.54
N ILE A 234 -20.31 10.32 -3.65
CA ILE A 234 -19.68 10.89 -4.84
C ILE A 234 -20.41 12.15 -5.21
N THR A 235 -19.68 13.25 -5.35
CA THR A 235 -20.28 14.54 -5.65
C THR A 235 -20.73 14.63 -7.10
N LYS A 236 -21.64 15.55 -7.41
CA LYS A 236 -21.90 15.92 -8.80
C LYS A 236 -20.60 16.33 -9.50
N PRO A 237 -20.47 15.98 -10.79
CA PRO A 237 -19.33 16.41 -11.56
C PRO A 237 -19.38 17.93 -11.74
N PHE A 238 -18.21 18.55 -11.70
CA PHE A 238 -18.02 19.97 -11.99
C PHE A 238 -16.91 20.13 -13.05
N PRO A 239 -16.87 21.26 -13.77
CA PRO A 239 -15.85 21.50 -14.78
C PRO A 239 -14.43 21.42 -14.18
N GLY A 240 -13.56 20.65 -14.81
CA GLY A 240 -12.15 20.54 -14.43
C GLY A 240 -11.41 19.52 -15.27
N SER A 241 -10.23 19.87 -15.77
CA SER A 241 -9.40 19.02 -16.62
C SER A 241 -8.21 18.42 -15.88
N CYS A 242 -7.45 17.56 -16.56
CA CYS A 242 -6.14 17.08 -16.10
C CYS A 242 -4.98 18.01 -16.52
N GLU A 243 -5.28 19.19 -17.06
CA GLU A 243 -4.25 20.17 -17.39
C GLU A 243 -3.74 20.86 -16.13
N ARG A 244 -2.44 21.18 -16.14
CA ARG A 244 -1.70 21.65 -14.96
C ARG A 244 -2.28 22.93 -14.33
N ASP A 245 -2.81 23.82 -15.15
CA ASP A 245 -3.38 25.11 -14.69
C ASP A 245 -4.72 24.91 -13.97
N ASP A 246 -5.52 23.93 -14.40
CA ASP A 246 -6.77 23.55 -13.72
C ASP A 246 -6.51 22.74 -12.45
N GLU A 247 -5.42 21.95 -12.42
CA GLU A 247 -5.00 21.27 -11.20
C GLU A 247 -4.65 22.25 -10.07
N LEU A 248 -3.93 23.35 -10.38
CA LEU A 248 -3.53 24.37 -9.40
C LEU A 248 -4.73 25.15 -8.85
N ARG A 249 -5.65 25.62 -9.71
CA ARG A 249 -6.88 26.31 -9.28
C ARG A 249 -7.74 25.45 -8.35
N ILE A 250 -7.72 24.14 -8.58
CA ILE A 250 -8.52 23.22 -7.77
C ILE A 250 -7.80 22.87 -6.48
N ARG A 251 -6.47 22.78 -6.46
CA ARG A 251 -5.74 22.74 -5.18
C ARG A 251 -6.10 23.94 -4.30
N GLU A 252 -6.22 25.14 -4.86
CA GLU A 252 -6.67 26.32 -4.08
C GLU A 252 -8.12 26.22 -3.56
N LEU A 253 -9.02 25.53 -4.29
CA LEU A 253 -10.39 25.25 -3.81
C LEU A 253 -10.38 24.19 -2.71
N LEU A 254 -9.56 23.16 -2.86
CA LEU A 254 -9.43 22.05 -1.93
C LEU A 254 -8.68 22.43 -0.65
N ASP A 255 -7.68 23.32 -0.73
CA ASP A 255 -6.94 23.89 0.40
C ASP A 255 -7.87 24.70 1.34
N LYS A 256 -9.02 25.15 0.83
CA LYS A 256 -10.04 25.80 1.66
C LYS A 256 -10.84 24.80 2.49
N ILE A 257 -10.74 23.49 2.25
CA ILE A 257 -11.40 22.45 3.05
C ILE A 257 -10.54 22.18 4.28
N PRO A 258 -11.01 22.53 5.49
CA PRO A 258 -10.19 22.43 6.69
C PRO A 258 -10.18 20.98 7.17
N PHE A 259 -9.22 20.16 6.73
CA PHE A 259 -9.05 18.80 7.30
C PHE A 259 -8.49 18.81 8.73
N ARG A 260 -7.90 19.94 9.16
CA ARG A 260 -7.43 20.12 10.54
C ARG A 260 -8.54 20.64 11.43
N ASN A 261 -8.75 19.97 12.57
CA ASN A 261 -9.72 20.35 13.60
C ASN A 261 -11.18 20.45 13.13
N ALA A 262 -11.53 19.85 11.99
CA ALA A 262 -12.91 19.77 11.54
C ALA A 262 -13.51 18.39 11.84
N THR A 263 -14.84 18.37 11.93
CA THR A 263 -15.62 17.15 12.06
C THR A 263 -15.87 16.54 10.68
N VAL A 264 -16.09 15.22 10.65
CA VAL A 264 -16.48 14.49 9.43
C VAL A 264 -17.66 15.19 8.75
N GLU A 265 -18.73 15.47 9.50
CA GLU A 265 -19.93 16.14 8.97
C GLU A 265 -19.65 17.54 8.42
N GLY A 266 -18.79 18.32 9.09
CA GLY A 266 -18.42 19.66 8.63
C GLY A 266 -17.68 19.65 7.29
N ILE A 267 -16.77 18.69 7.09
CA ILE A 267 -16.05 18.52 5.82
C ILE A 267 -17.00 18.08 4.71
N LYS A 268 -17.84 17.07 4.99
CA LYS A 268 -18.80 16.54 4.01
C LYS A 268 -19.79 17.59 3.55
N GLN A 269 -20.34 18.37 4.49
CA GLN A 269 -21.26 19.46 4.17
C GLN A 269 -20.58 20.48 3.25
N LYS A 270 -19.36 20.92 3.60
CA LYS A 270 -18.61 21.89 2.80
C LYS A 270 -18.28 21.39 1.40
N ILE A 271 -17.90 20.12 1.25
CA ILE A 271 -17.65 19.49 -0.04
C ILE A 271 -18.94 19.44 -0.86
N THR A 272 -20.03 18.98 -0.25
CA THR A 272 -21.33 18.83 -0.92
C THR A 272 -21.87 20.18 -1.38
N ASP A 273 -21.74 21.22 -0.56
CA ASP A 273 -22.12 22.59 -0.90
C ASP A 273 -21.27 23.14 -2.06
N THR A 274 -19.96 22.89 -2.04
CA THR A 274 -19.04 23.33 -3.09
C THR A 274 -19.31 22.64 -4.42
N ALA A 275 -19.67 21.36 -4.41
CA ALA A 275 -19.91 20.56 -5.60
C ALA A 275 -21.38 20.58 -6.09
N GLY A 276 -22.28 21.27 -5.39
CA GLY A 276 -23.70 21.37 -5.78
C GLY A 276 -24.51 20.09 -5.55
N GLY A 277 -24.07 19.22 -4.63
CA GLY A 277 -24.74 18.00 -4.22
C GLY A 277 -24.01 16.69 -4.58
N LEU A 278 -24.69 15.57 -4.33
CA LEU A 278 -24.19 14.21 -4.59
C LEU A 278 -24.86 13.59 -5.83
N ILE A 279 -24.15 12.70 -6.53
CA ILE A 279 -24.70 11.78 -7.54
C ILE A 279 -24.88 10.37 -6.99
N PHE A 280 -24.03 9.96 -6.05
CA PHE A 280 -24.10 8.67 -5.39
C PHE A 280 -23.96 8.85 -3.89
N ASN A 281 -24.73 8.07 -3.14
CA ASN A 281 -24.63 7.91 -1.70
C ASN A 281 -24.97 6.46 -1.36
N LEU A 282 -23.94 5.69 -1.03
CA LEU A 282 -24.02 4.25 -0.79
C LEU A 282 -23.63 3.95 0.65
N THR A 283 -24.42 3.12 1.33
CA THR A 283 -24.16 2.67 2.70
C THR A 283 -23.72 1.20 2.69
N PHE A 284 -22.83 0.84 3.61
CA PHE A 284 -22.20 -0.47 3.67
C PHE A 284 -22.30 -1.11 5.08
N PRO A 285 -22.44 -2.46 5.18
CA PRO A 285 -22.63 -3.39 4.07
C PRO A 285 -23.96 -3.12 3.35
N ASN A 286 -23.95 -3.20 2.02
CA ASN A 286 -25.13 -2.89 1.21
C ASN A 286 -26.19 -3.96 1.50
N PRO A 287 -27.42 -3.61 1.94
CA PRO A 287 -28.47 -4.57 2.23
C PRO A 287 -28.89 -5.38 0.99
#